data_AF-A0A1B6ELF9-F1
#
_entry.id   AF-A0A1B6ELF9-F1
#
_cell.length_a   1.000
_cell.length_b   1.000
_cell.length_c   1.000
_cell.angle_alpha   90.00
_cell.angle_beta   90.00
_cell.angle_gamma   90.00
#
_symmetry.space_group_name_H-M   'P 1'
#
loop_
_entity.id
_entity.type
_entity.pdbx_description
1 polymer ?
#
loop_
_entity_poly.entity_id
_entity_poly.type
_entity_poly.pdbx_seq_one_letter_code
_entity_poly.pdbx_strand_id
1 'polypeptide(L)'
;MVTRTLWLWLCVVWLTTWLTEAIIHPSSVASVCDLGPCRCARGLLVCDCSISPAKEIVLKKETFDMYIFSSISVANCVHVHVTSHALSDLPALQQFSATNIAKLTLEEQAFFWRTNNEKHSGLLVNISSTAIPEIPSYCFQGSLRHVSFTSVNVSHVRPFAFSSIDHAERIDFTRVHFTDLESQAFKKFSVEFLVIADTRVNLIPTRTMMDIDVRQEVLLRNVTVGGIEQSAFKIYDPRGFRIIQSKVEFIQGRAFHVHTKGDVSIHDNRFGRLEEDAFVGFTVERRYFEEAGKQDLIFENNTLENFESGSLTFNTSGFNPRLDWIMISQQCSCSSASTWATDLVYFSSNPIYKIQVPQIDTVIYCLNPKPTSIKDFQRSYCNVMKSSLLVKVLVGIGVVATLGVIGLVIYCGFQRRAKRYINVPTSPSALRPADYSKSHMLVIPEGKTYRETELHVIVEHAEAIVPTEYVKERPDQGDQ
;
A
#
# COMPACT_ATOMS: atom_id res chain seq x y z
N MET A 1 -9.70 88.31 -9.94
CA MET A 1 -8.49 88.07 -10.77
C MET A 1 -7.52 87.06 -10.15
N VAL A 2 -7.39 86.97 -8.82
CA VAL A 2 -6.44 86.07 -8.12
C VAL A 2 -6.78 84.57 -8.23
N THR A 3 -8.05 84.21 -8.43
CA THR A 3 -8.50 82.80 -8.51
C THR A 3 -8.19 82.14 -9.86
N ARG A 4 -8.02 82.90 -10.94
CA ARG A 4 -7.66 82.35 -12.27
C ARG A 4 -6.16 82.02 -12.39
N THR A 5 -5.30 82.77 -11.69
CA THR A 5 -3.85 82.55 -11.70
C THR A 5 -3.43 81.34 -10.87
N LEU A 6 -4.17 81.01 -9.81
CA LEU A 6 -3.89 79.83 -8.98
C LEU A 6 -4.17 78.51 -9.74
N TRP A 7 -5.23 78.48 -10.55
CA TRP A 7 -5.62 77.31 -11.33
C TRP A 7 -4.63 76.99 -12.44
N LEU A 8 -4.13 78.02 -13.14
CA LEU A 8 -3.07 77.88 -14.14
C LEU A 8 -1.76 77.36 -13.53
N TRP A 9 -1.41 77.82 -12.33
CA TRP A 9 -0.22 77.31 -11.62
C TRP A 9 -0.36 75.86 -11.20
N LEU A 10 -1.53 75.44 -10.69
CA LEU A 10 -1.77 74.04 -10.35
C LEU A 10 -1.73 73.13 -11.58
N CYS A 11 -2.31 73.55 -12.72
CA CYS A 11 -2.21 72.78 -13.96
C CYS A 11 -0.77 72.66 -14.46
N VAL A 12 0.02 73.74 -14.40
CA VAL A 12 1.43 73.71 -14.82
C VAL A 12 2.26 72.81 -13.91
N VAL A 13 2.07 72.88 -12.58
CA VAL A 13 2.77 72.01 -11.63
C VAL A 13 2.37 70.55 -11.84
N TRP A 14 1.08 70.28 -12.07
CA TRP A 14 0.62 68.91 -12.31
C TRP A 14 1.15 68.35 -13.63
N LEU A 15 1.18 69.17 -14.69
CA LEU A 15 1.71 68.78 -16.00
C LEU A 15 3.23 68.58 -15.95
N THR A 16 3.96 69.41 -15.20
CA THR A 16 5.42 69.25 -15.05
C THR A 16 5.76 68.06 -14.17
N THR A 17 5.02 67.78 -13.10
CA THR A 17 5.23 66.54 -12.30
C THR A 17 4.97 65.29 -13.14
N TRP A 18 3.92 65.29 -13.96
CA TRP A 18 3.59 64.17 -14.85
C TRP A 18 4.62 63.99 -15.96
N LEU A 19 5.10 65.08 -16.57
CA LEU A 19 6.19 65.01 -17.56
C LEU A 19 7.52 64.59 -16.94
N THR A 20 7.85 65.00 -15.71
CA THR A 20 9.09 64.57 -15.06
C THR A 20 9.06 63.09 -14.67
N GLU A 21 7.92 62.55 -14.24
CA GLU A 21 7.78 61.10 -13.99
C GLU A 21 7.87 60.28 -15.29
N ALA A 22 7.34 60.79 -16.40
CA ALA A 22 7.43 60.13 -17.69
C ALA A 22 8.85 60.16 -18.32
N ILE A 23 9.70 61.13 -17.96
CA ILE A 23 11.06 61.28 -18.51
C ILE A 23 12.11 60.57 -17.64
N ILE A 24 11.87 60.37 -16.33
CA ILE A 24 12.84 59.74 -15.41
C ILE A 24 12.82 58.20 -15.46
N HIS A 25 11.80 57.59 -16.07
CA HIS A 25 11.77 56.15 -16.35
C HIS A 25 11.79 55.87 -17.85
N PRO A 26 12.94 55.93 -18.54
CA PRO A 26 13.08 55.17 -19.75
C PRO A 26 12.98 53.70 -19.34
N SER A 27 11.79 53.12 -19.46
CA SER A 27 11.57 51.69 -19.48
C SER A 27 12.18 51.12 -20.77
N SER A 28 13.49 51.26 -20.95
CA SER A 28 14.22 50.28 -21.74
C SER A 28 14.08 48.99 -20.95
N VAL A 29 13.10 48.17 -21.33
CA VAL A 29 12.93 46.82 -20.79
C VAL A 29 14.24 46.11 -21.05
N ALA A 30 15.10 46.04 -20.02
CA ALA A 30 16.39 45.37 -20.13
C ALA A 30 16.07 43.93 -20.50
N SER A 31 16.65 43.46 -21.62
CA SER A 31 16.43 42.09 -22.05
C SER A 31 16.97 41.15 -20.97
N VAL A 32 16.43 39.94 -20.87
CA VAL A 32 16.99 38.90 -19.99
C VAL A 32 18.49 38.65 -20.29
N CYS A 33 18.94 38.93 -21.51
CA CYS A 33 20.32 38.80 -21.95
C CYS A 33 21.25 39.92 -21.43
N ASP A 34 20.67 41.06 -21.05
CA ASP A 34 21.41 42.19 -20.48
C ASP A 34 21.60 42.03 -18.96
N LEU A 35 20.93 41.03 -18.37
CA LEU A 35 21.16 40.65 -16.98
C LEU A 35 22.58 40.06 -16.86
N GLY A 36 23.40 40.65 -15.98
CA GLY A 36 24.78 40.21 -15.76
C GLY A 36 25.03 38.70 -15.57
N PRO A 37 24.17 37.90 -14.90
CA PRO A 37 24.36 36.45 -14.78
C PRO A 37 23.95 35.65 -16.03
N CYS A 38 23.27 36.27 -17.00
CA CYS A 38 22.66 35.59 -18.12
C CYS A 38 23.44 35.79 -19.42
N ARG A 39 23.43 34.76 -20.27
CA ARG A 39 24.03 34.76 -21.59
C ARG A 39 23.05 34.14 -22.57
N CYS A 40 22.87 34.80 -23.71
CA CYS A 40 22.01 34.34 -24.78
C CYS A 40 22.85 33.97 -25.99
N ALA A 41 22.75 32.71 -26.44
CA ALA A 41 23.46 32.24 -27.62
C ALA A 41 22.61 31.23 -28.38
N ARG A 42 22.34 31.50 -29.67
CA ARG A 42 21.71 30.54 -30.60
C ARG A 42 20.40 29.90 -30.07
N GLY A 43 19.54 30.70 -29.46
CA GLY A 43 18.27 30.23 -28.88
C GLY A 43 18.40 29.51 -27.53
N LEU A 44 19.57 29.56 -26.90
CA LEU A 44 19.79 29.11 -25.53
C LEU A 44 19.92 30.34 -24.62
N LEU A 45 19.15 30.35 -23.53
CA LEU A 45 19.34 31.25 -22.40
C LEU A 45 20.02 30.48 -21.27
N VAL A 46 21.24 30.85 -20.91
CA VAL A 46 21.93 30.29 -19.74
C VAL A 46 22.18 31.39 -18.72
N CYS A 47 21.59 31.24 -17.55
CA CYS A 47 21.85 32.11 -16.42
C CYS A 47 22.59 31.34 -15.33
N ASP A 48 23.78 31.81 -14.96
CA ASP A 48 24.57 31.25 -13.86
C ASP A 48 24.93 32.38 -12.88
N CYS A 49 24.32 32.36 -11.70
CA CYS A 49 24.60 33.37 -10.69
C CYS A 49 25.96 33.18 -10.00
N SER A 50 26.72 32.11 -10.28
CA SER A 50 28.05 31.92 -9.72
C SER A 50 29.05 32.96 -10.23
N ILE A 51 28.92 33.38 -11.49
CA ILE A 51 29.84 34.30 -12.20
C ILE A 51 29.52 35.78 -11.99
N SER A 52 28.36 36.09 -11.40
CA SER A 52 27.84 37.47 -11.29
C SER A 52 27.63 37.87 -9.82
N PRO A 53 27.76 39.17 -9.49
CA PRO A 53 27.34 39.70 -8.20
C PRO A 53 25.81 39.64 -8.03
N ALA A 54 25.04 39.66 -9.12
CA ALA A 54 23.60 39.51 -9.06
C ALA A 54 23.25 38.03 -8.76
N LYS A 55 22.60 37.81 -7.62
CA LYS A 55 22.21 36.47 -7.15
C LYS A 55 20.71 36.17 -7.32
N GLU A 56 19.97 37.15 -7.82
CA GLU A 56 18.52 37.08 -8.01
C GLU A 56 18.17 37.25 -9.48
N ILE A 57 17.24 36.43 -9.96
CA ILE A 57 16.77 36.45 -11.34
C ILE A 57 15.25 36.45 -11.34
N VAL A 58 14.67 37.34 -12.15
CA VAL A 58 13.23 37.37 -12.39
C VAL A 58 12.97 37.08 -13.86
N LEU A 59 12.31 35.96 -14.15
CA LEU A 59 11.90 35.57 -15.47
C LEU A 59 10.48 36.07 -15.70
N LYS A 60 10.31 37.02 -16.62
CA LYS A 60 9.02 37.59 -16.98
C LYS A 60 8.83 37.51 -18.48
N LYS A 61 7.58 37.51 -18.92
CA LYS A 61 7.24 37.47 -20.33
C LYS A 61 7.94 38.57 -21.14
N GLU A 62 7.92 39.80 -20.61
CA GLU A 62 8.48 40.97 -21.30
C GLU A 62 10.00 40.90 -21.47
N THR A 63 10.71 40.12 -20.65
CA THR A 63 12.17 39.99 -20.76
C THR A 63 12.59 39.10 -21.93
N PHE A 64 11.63 38.39 -22.56
CA PHE A 64 11.86 37.48 -23.68
C PHE A 64 11.44 38.04 -25.06
N ASP A 65 10.76 39.20 -25.12
CA ASP A 65 10.05 39.73 -26.31
C ASP A 65 10.89 39.92 -27.59
N MET A 66 12.22 39.75 -27.53
CA MET A 66 13.13 39.90 -28.67
C MET A 66 13.82 38.59 -29.11
N TYR A 67 13.62 37.48 -28.41
CA TYR A 67 14.40 36.26 -28.61
C TYR A 67 13.53 35.02 -28.74
N ILE A 68 13.93 34.13 -29.63
CA ILE A 68 13.35 32.80 -29.76
C ILE A 68 14.25 31.84 -29.00
N PHE A 69 13.81 31.42 -27.82
CA PHE A 69 14.54 30.44 -27.01
C PHE A 69 13.98 29.03 -27.23
N SER A 70 14.85 28.08 -27.54
CA SER A 70 14.56 26.65 -27.53
C SER A 70 14.86 26.02 -26.17
N SER A 71 15.75 26.63 -25.38
CA SER A 71 16.10 26.15 -24.05
C SER A 71 16.44 27.29 -23.10
N ILE A 72 15.96 27.17 -21.86
CA ILE A 72 16.27 28.08 -20.75
C ILE A 72 16.89 27.26 -19.63
N SER A 73 18.06 27.67 -19.14
CA SER A 73 18.75 27.05 -18.02
C SER A 73 19.17 28.08 -17.00
N VAL A 74 18.73 27.93 -15.75
CA VAL A 74 19.06 28.81 -14.62
C VAL A 74 19.73 28.00 -13.52
N ALA A 75 20.92 28.44 -13.09
CA ALA A 75 21.75 27.71 -12.14
C ALA A 75 22.39 28.59 -11.06
N ASN A 76 22.63 27.98 -9.89
CA ASN A 76 23.44 28.52 -8.79
C ASN A 76 22.97 29.87 -8.24
N CYS A 77 21.66 30.15 -8.30
CA CYS A 77 21.07 31.42 -7.87
C CYS A 77 20.51 31.32 -6.46
N VAL A 78 20.52 32.45 -5.74
CA VAL A 78 19.92 32.54 -4.40
C VAL A 78 18.40 32.58 -4.52
N HIS A 79 17.89 33.39 -5.44
CA HIS A 79 16.46 33.50 -5.68
C HIS A 79 16.18 33.54 -7.18
N VAL A 80 15.24 32.70 -7.62
CA VAL A 80 14.69 32.78 -8.97
C VAL A 80 13.19 32.92 -8.85
N HIS A 81 12.64 33.92 -9.53
CA HIS A 81 11.22 34.18 -9.57
C HIS A 81 10.71 34.01 -11.00
N VAL A 82 9.83 33.02 -11.21
CA VAL A 82 9.16 32.80 -12.50
C VAL A 82 7.76 33.37 -12.40
N THR A 83 7.50 34.47 -13.10
CA THR A 83 6.21 35.14 -13.03
C THR A 83 5.15 34.43 -13.84
N SER A 84 3.90 34.83 -13.66
CA SER A 84 2.77 34.28 -14.41
C SER A 84 3.01 34.40 -15.91
N HIS A 85 2.72 33.32 -16.64
CA HIS A 85 2.86 33.24 -18.09
C HIS A 85 4.26 33.57 -18.63
N ALA A 86 5.32 33.47 -17.81
CA ALA A 86 6.68 33.81 -18.25
C ALA A 86 7.09 33.05 -19.53
N LEU A 87 6.61 31.81 -19.71
CA LEU A 87 6.98 30.95 -20.83
C LEU A 87 5.93 30.89 -21.95
N SER A 88 4.78 31.56 -21.82
CA SER A 88 3.63 31.36 -22.73
C SER A 88 3.92 31.77 -24.18
N ASP A 89 4.77 32.77 -24.35
CA ASP A 89 5.05 33.41 -25.65
C ASP A 89 6.32 32.86 -26.31
N LEU A 90 6.82 31.73 -25.82
CA LEU A 90 8.00 31.05 -26.35
C LEU A 90 7.60 29.77 -27.09
N PRO A 91 7.08 29.86 -28.33
CA PRO A 91 6.53 28.71 -29.05
C PRO A 91 7.59 27.67 -29.44
N ALA A 92 8.87 28.07 -29.48
CA ALA A 92 10.00 27.20 -29.78
C ALA A 92 10.62 26.55 -28.54
N LEU A 93 10.19 26.92 -27.32
CA LEU A 93 10.79 26.42 -26.09
C LEU A 93 10.51 24.93 -25.92
N GLN A 94 11.58 24.16 -25.82
CA GLN A 94 11.53 22.70 -25.64
C GLN A 94 11.98 22.29 -24.25
N GLN A 95 12.81 23.11 -23.58
CA GLN A 95 13.38 22.75 -22.29
C GLN A 95 13.52 23.95 -21.35
N PHE A 96 13.10 23.77 -20.11
CA PHE A 96 13.38 24.65 -18.99
C PHE A 96 14.11 23.84 -17.90
N SER A 97 15.27 24.32 -17.46
CA SER A 97 16.01 23.72 -16.34
C SER A 97 16.34 24.72 -15.25
N ALA A 98 16.07 24.34 -14.02
CA ALA A 98 16.33 25.11 -12.81
C ALA A 98 17.14 24.25 -11.84
N THR A 99 18.40 24.60 -11.58
CA THR A 99 19.33 23.75 -10.84
C THR A 99 20.04 24.49 -9.72
N ASN A 100 20.10 23.92 -8.53
CA ASN A 100 20.81 24.51 -7.40
C ASN A 100 20.34 25.95 -7.10
N ILE A 101 19.03 26.12 -6.93
CA ILE A 101 18.42 27.42 -6.60
C ILE A 101 18.00 27.39 -5.13
N ALA A 102 18.51 28.32 -4.32
CA ALA A 102 18.22 28.33 -2.89
C ALA A 102 16.73 28.60 -2.60
N LYS A 103 16.07 29.43 -3.42
CA LYS A 103 14.63 29.67 -3.38
C LYS A 103 14.08 29.86 -4.80
N LEU A 104 13.15 29.02 -5.24
CA LEU A 104 12.43 29.18 -6.50
C LEU A 104 10.98 29.60 -6.20
N THR A 105 10.64 30.84 -6.49
CA THR A 105 9.28 31.36 -6.39
C THR A 105 8.59 31.19 -7.74
N LEU A 106 7.41 30.57 -7.71
CA LEU A 106 6.58 30.33 -8.87
C LEU A 106 5.26 31.08 -8.67
N GLU A 107 4.81 31.81 -9.70
CA GLU A 107 3.45 32.36 -9.74
C GLU A 107 2.51 31.40 -10.48
N GLU A 108 1.20 31.68 -10.42
CA GLU A 108 0.18 30.92 -11.15
C GLU A 108 0.54 30.90 -12.64
N GLN A 109 0.40 29.75 -13.30
CA GLN A 109 0.68 29.61 -14.74
C GLN A 109 2.13 29.95 -15.14
N ALA A 110 3.09 29.89 -14.21
CA ALA A 110 4.51 30.07 -14.49
C ALA A 110 5.03 29.13 -15.60
N PHE A 111 4.54 27.88 -15.62
CA PHE A 111 4.84 26.88 -16.65
C PHE A 111 3.64 26.60 -17.56
N PHE A 112 2.76 27.58 -17.76
CA PHE A 112 1.75 27.46 -18.80
C PHE A 112 2.41 27.55 -20.18
N TRP A 113 2.43 26.43 -20.89
CA TRP A 113 3.01 26.36 -22.23
C TRP A 113 2.11 25.57 -23.16
N ARG A 114 1.77 26.18 -24.30
CA ARG A 114 0.96 25.57 -25.34
C ARG A 114 1.47 26.01 -26.70
N THR A 115 1.52 25.08 -27.63
CA THR A 115 1.88 25.38 -29.02
C THR A 115 0.85 24.76 -29.95
N ASN A 116 0.53 25.47 -31.02
CA ASN A 116 -0.32 24.94 -32.09
C ASN A 116 0.48 24.11 -33.09
N ASN A 117 1.79 23.97 -32.88
CA ASN A 117 2.67 23.26 -33.79
C ASN A 117 2.67 21.77 -33.44
N GLU A 118 1.97 20.97 -34.24
CA GLU A 118 1.89 19.51 -34.12
C GLU A 118 3.27 18.82 -34.14
N LYS A 119 4.32 19.49 -34.63
CA LYS A 119 5.69 18.96 -34.64
C LYS A 119 6.40 19.02 -33.28
N HIS A 120 5.87 19.76 -32.31
CA HIS A 120 6.51 19.91 -31.00
C HIS A 120 5.99 18.85 -30.03
N SER A 121 6.91 18.13 -29.40
CA SER A 121 6.58 17.04 -28.48
C SER A 121 6.16 17.48 -27.08
N GLY A 122 6.09 18.79 -26.80
CA GLY A 122 5.83 19.36 -25.48
C GLY A 122 7.08 19.91 -24.77
N LEU A 123 6.87 20.71 -23.72
CA LEU A 123 7.92 21.32 -22.90
C LEU A 123 8.49 20.33 -21.86
N LEU A 124 9.82 20.27 -21.75
CA LEU A 124 10.54 19.54 -20.71
C LEU A 124 10.89 20.48 -19.55
N VAL A 125 10.37 20.22 -18.36
CA VAL A 125 10.65 21.02 -17.16
C VAL A 125 11.44 20.18 -16.16
N ASN A 126 12.69 20.58 -15.90
CA ASN A 126 13.60 19.91 -14.98
C ASN A 126 13.96 20.84 -13.82
N ILE A 127 13.59 20.48 -12.60
CA ILE A 127 13.93 21.24 -11.40
C ILE A 127 14.75 20.34 -10.49
N SER A 128 15.96 20.77 -10.12
CA SER A 128 16.86 19.95 -9.30
C SER A 128 17.52 20.73 -8.18
N SER A 129 17.72 20.07 -7.03
CA SER A 129 18.44 20.61 -5.88
C SER A 129 17.97 22.01 -5.50
N THR A 130 16.65 22.18 -5.39
CA THR A 130 16.01 23.50 -5.25
C THR A 130 14.97 23.47 -4.15
N ALA A 131 14.77 24.60 -3.46
CA ALA A 131 13.66 24.77 -2.53
C ALA A 131 12.54 25.61 -3.16
N ILE A 132 11.32 25.07 -3.16
CA ILE A 132 10.11 25.71 -3.67
C ILE A 132 9.20 25.96 -2.46
N PRO A 133 9.03 27.22 -2.02
CA PRO A 133 8.14 27.52 -0.90
C PRO A 133 6.69 27.14 -1.19
N GLU A 134 6.22 27.38 -2.40
CA GLU A 134 4.84 27.11 -2.79
C GLU A 134 4.77 26.80 -4.28
N ILE A 135 3.97 25.78 -4.64
CA ILE A 135 3.52 25.57 -6.01
C ILE A 135 2.07 26.07 -6.08
N PRO A 136 1.82 27.22 -6.72
CA PRO A 136 0.50 27.81 -6.78
C PRO A 136 -0.42 27.04 -7.73
N SER A 137 -1.71 27.38 -7.71
CA SER A 137 -2.71 26.77 -8.58
C SER A 137 -2.34 26.99 -10.05
N TYR A 138 -2.60 25.98 -10.90
CA TYR A 138 -2.36 26.04 -12.35
C TYR A 138 -0.91 26.35 -12.74
N CYS A 139 0.06 26.13 -11.85
CA CYS A 139 1.47 26.39 -12.14
C CYS A 139 1.97 25.57 -13.34
N PHE A 140 1.63 24.28 -13.38
CA PHE A 140 1.96 23.35 -14.46
C PHE A 140 0.71 23.01 -15.27
N GLN A 141 0.62 23.56 -16.49
CA GLN A 141 -0.55 23.44 -17.35
C GLN A 141 -0.16 23.47 -18.84
N GLY A 142 -0.92 22.75 -19.68
CA GLY A 142 -0.74 22.74 -21.13
C GLY A 142 0.06 21.55 -21.65
N SER A 143 0.79 21.74 -22.74
CA SER A 143 1.49 20.66 -23.47
C SER A 143 2.88 20.41 -22.88
N LEU A 144 2.93 19.83 -21.68
CA LEU A 144 4.19 19.47 -21.01
C LEU A 144 4.55 18.02 -21.33
N ARG A 145 5.75 17.79 -21.87
CA ARG A 145 6.24 16.45 -22.19
C ARG A 145 6.78 15.72 -20.97
N HIS A 146 7.58 16.42 -20.17
CA HIS A 146 8.20 15.86 -18.98
C HIS A 146 8.21 16.92 -17.88
N VAL A 147 7.79 16.54 -16.68
CA VAL A 147 8.01 17.34 -15.47
C VAL A 147 8.80 16.49 -14.48
N SER A 148 10.04 16.89 -14.21
CA SER A 148 10.96 16.14 -13.34
C SER A 148 11.48 17.01 -12.21
N PHE A 149 11.21 16.58 -10.97
CA PHE A 149 11.77 17.18 -9.76
C PHE A 149 12.74 16.20 -9.13
N THR A 150 13.99 16.62 -8.96
CA THR A 150 15.05 15.80 -8.37
C THR A 150 15.68 16.47 -7.16
N SER A 151 15.61 15.86 -5.98
CA SER A 151 16.19 16.45 -4.76
C SER A 151 15.63 17.85 -4.46
N VAL A 152 14.30 18.00 -4.58
CA VAL A 152 13.58 19.26 -4.38
C VAL A 152 12.84 19.23 -3.04
N ASN A 153 12.88 20.34 -2.31
CA ASN A 153 12.03 20.54 -1.13
C ASN A 153 10.86 21.44 -1.50
N VAL A 154 9.63 20.96 -1.31
CA VAL A 154 8.39 21.69 -1.61
C VAL A 154 7.61 21.88 -0.32
N SER A 155 7.45 23.12 0.13
CA SER A 155 6.79 23.37 1.41
C SER A 155 5.26 23.23 1.29
N HIS A 156 4.66 23.73 0.22
CA HIS A 156 3.20 23.70 0.05
C HIS A 156 2.81 23.53 -1.42
N VAL A 157 1.81 22.67 -1.69
CA VAL A 157 1.26 22.46 -3.04
C VAL A 157 -0.24 22.75 -3.03
N ARG A 158 -0.62 23.81 -3.75
CA ARG A 158 -2.00 24.28 -3.85
C ARG A 158 -2.87 23.36 -4.71
N PRO A 159 -4.20 23.44 -4.59
CA PRO A 159 -5.12 22.73 -5.47
C PRO A 159 -4.87 23.11 -6.93
N PHE A 160 -4.97 22.14 -7.83
CA PHE A 160 -4.76 22.31 -9.27
C PHE A 160 -3.36 22.76 -9.68
N ALA A 161 -2.36 22.67 -8.79
CA ALA A 161 -0.96 22.98 -9.08
C ALA A 161 -0.46 22.28 -10.35
N PHE A 162 -0.84 21.00 -10.52
CA PHE A 162 -0.63 20.23 -11.74
C PHE A 162 -1.99 19.90 -12.34
N SER A 163 -2.36 20.62 -13.39
CA SER A 163 -3.69 20.41 -13.99
C SER A 163 -3.74 20.67 -15.48
N SER A 164 -4.63 19.94 -16.16
CA SER A 164 -4.82 20.05 -17.62
C SER A 164 -3.49 19.95 -18.37
N ILE A 165 -2.67 18.97 -17.98
CA ILE A 165 -1.44 18.61 -18.70
C ILE A 165 -1.83 17.61 -19.79
N ASP A 166 -1.55 17.99 -21.04
CA ASP A 166 -1.97 17.25 -22.23
C ASP A 166 -0.89 16.23 -22.61
N HIS A 167 -1.20 14.94 -22.43
CA HIS A 167 -0.40 13.80 -22.90
C HIS A 167 1.09 13.87 -22.54
N ALA A 168 1.40 14.08 -21.27
CA ALA A 168 2.79 14.02 -20.79
C ALA A 168 3.37 12.62 -21.00
N GLU A 169 4.63 12.53 -21.40
CA GLU A 169 5.35 11.26 -21.44
C GLU A 169 5.67 10.82 -20.00
N ARG A 170 6.16 11.75 -19.17
CA ARG A 170 6.62 11.38 -17.82
C ARG A 170 6.44 12.51 -16.81
N ILE A 171 5.97 12.16 -15.62
CA ILE A 171 6.03 13.01 -14.43
C ILE A 171 6.81 12.24 -13.37
N ASP A 172 7.91 12.83 -12.91
CA ASP A 172 8.89 12.17 -12.04
C ASP A 172 9.21 13.03 -10.81
N PHE A 173 8.90 12.50 -9.63
CA PHE A 173 9.27 13.07 -8.35
C PHE A 173 10.28 12.14 -7.67
N THR A 174 11.57 12.45 -7.81
CA THR A 174 12.66 11.65 -7.24
C THR A 174 13.37 12.42 -6.12
N ARG A 175 13.47 11.81 -4.93
CA ARG A 175 14.06 12.46 -3.74
C ARG A 175 13.39 13.79 -3.41
N VAL A 176 12.07 13.88 -3.56
CA VAL A 176 11.33 15.10 -3.23
C VAL A 176 10.85 15.03 -1.78
N HIS A 177 10.81 16.18 -1.12
CA HIS A 177 10.12 16.31 0.16
C HIS A 177 8.91 17.23 0.00
N PHE A 178 7.72 16.66 0.11
CA PHE A 178 6.47 17.42 0.17
C PHE A 178 6.07 17.59 1.63
N THR A 179 6.12 18.83 2.13
CA THR A 179 5.74 19.12 3.51
C THR A 179 4.22 19.15 3.66
N ASP A 180 3.53 19.84 2.76
CA ASP A 180 2.08 19.99 2.77
C ASP A 180 1.50 19.86 1.35
N LEU A 181 0.48 19.03 1.19
CA LEU A 181 -0.24 18.79 -0.06
C LEU A 181 -1.71 19.09 0.18
N GLU A 182 -2.30 20.01 -0.58
CA GLU A 182 -3.75 20.22 -0.51
C GLU A 182 -4.51 19.17 -1.34
N SER A 183 -5.81 19.05 -1.06
CA SER A 183 -6.72 18.26 -1.90
C SER A 183 -6.70 18.76 -3.35
N GLN A 184 -6.79 17.86 -4.31
CA GLN A 184 -6.81 18.15 -5.76
C GLN A 184 -5.55 18.84 -6.29
N ALA A 185 -4.41 18.76 -5.60
CA ALA A 185 -3.12 19.27 -6.09
C ALA A 185 -2.76 18.75 -7.50
N PHE A 186 -3.13 17.50 -7.79
CA PHE A 186 -2.93 16.84 -9.08
C PHE A 186 -4.29 16.51 -9.68
N LYS A 187 -4.69 17.19 -10.78
CA LYS A 187 -6.04 17.01 -11.33
C LYS A 187 -6.13 17.04 -12.85
N LYS A 188 -6.89 16.11 -13.41
CA LYS A 188 -7.29 16.11 -14.84
C LYS A 188 -6.09 16.26 -15.77
N PHE A 189 -5.19 15.29 -15.74
CA PHE A 189 -4.12 15.20 -16.72
C PHE A 189 -3.88 13.76 -17.16
N SER A 190 -3.27 13.61 -18.34
CA SER A 190 -2.91 12.32 -18.92
C SER A 190 -1.40 12.22 -19.02
N VAL A 191 -0.81 11.12 -18.53
CA VAL A 191 0.63 10.87 -18.54
C VAL A 191 0.94 9.41 -18.92
N GLU A 192 2.08 9.10 -19.53
CA GLU A 192 2.46 7.69 -19.75
C GLU A 192 3.03 7.06 -18.47
N PHE A 193 3.98 7.74 -17.83
CA PHE A 193 4.64 7.28 -16.61
C PHE A 193 4.50 8.29 -15.45
N LEU A 194 3.91 7.87 -14.34
CA LEU A 194 3.88 8.63 -13.09
C LEU A 194 4.80 7.94 -12.06
N VAL A 195 5.92 8.57 -11.75
CA VAL A 195 6.94 7.98 -10.87
C VAL A 195 7.16 8.86 -9.65
N ILE A 196 7.03 8.25 -8.47
CA ILE A 196 7.33 8.85 -7.18
C ILE A 196 8.35 7.94 -6.49
N ALA A 197 9.60 8.38 -6.46
CA ALA A 197 10.71 7.58 -5.98
C ALA A 197 11.48 8.30 -4.87
N ASP A 198 11.89 7.56 -3.84
CA ASP A 198 12.75 8.05 -2.76
C ASP A 198 12.20 9.33 -2.07
N THR A 199 10.87 9.48 -2.08
CA THR A 199 10.17 10.73 -1.75
C THR A 199 9.52 10.63 -0.38
N ARG A 200 9.47 11.75 0.34
CA ARG A 200 8.83 11.85 1.65
C ARG A 200 7.65 12.81 1.63
N VAL A 201 6.50 12.33 2.10
CA VAL A 201 5.24 13.09 2.19
C VAL A 201 4.68 12.96 3.61
N ASN A 202 4.24 14.06 4.22
CA ASN A 202 3.64 13.99 5.56
C ASN A 202 2.23 13.39 5.53
N LEU A 203 1.37 13.91 4.67
CA LEU A 203 -0.01 13.45 4.49
C LEU A 203 -0.38 13.54 3.01
N ILE A 204 -1.13 12.58 2.51
CA ILE A 204 -1.79 12.63 1.21
C ILE A 204 -3.29 12.75 1.47
N PRO A 205 -3.85 13.97 1.44
CA PRO A 205 -5.27 14.17 1.71
C PRO A 205 -6.21 13.52 0.71
N THR A 206 -7.48 13.56 1.08
CA THR A 206 -8.60 13.14 0.25
C THR A 206 -8.55 13.86 -1.10
N ARG A 207 -8.65 13.09 -2.20
CA ARG A 207 -8.65 13.59 -3.58
C ARG A 207 -7.39 14.35 -4.00
N THR A 208 -6.22 14.13 -3.39
CA THR A 208 -4.95 14.76 -3.83
C THR A 208 -4.65 14.46 -5.31
N MET A 209 -4.87 13.22 -5.75
CA MET A 209 -4.73 12.79 -7.14
C MET A 209 -6.10 12.49 -7.72
N MET A 210 -6.66 13.43 -8.50
CA MET A 210 -8.04 13.36 -8.98
C MET A 210 -8.12 13.33 -10.50
N ASP A 211 -8.72 12.26 -11.04
CA ASP A 211 -8.96 12.13 -12.48
C ASP A 211 -7.66 12.21 -13.30
N ILE A 212 -6.67 11.43 -12.86
CA ILE A 212 -5.40 11.27 -13.57
C ILE A 212 -5.48 10.01 -14.43
N ASP A 213 -5.22 10.16 -15.72
CA ASP A 213 -5.11 9.06 -16.68
C ASP A 213 -3.63 8.71 -16.85
N VAL A 214 -3.24 7.48 -16.54
CA VAL A 214 -1.86 7.00 -16.65
C VAL A 214 -1.82 5.85 -17.62
N ARG A 215 -1.11 5.95 -18.74
CA ARG A 215 -1.19 4.93 -19.81
C ARG A 215 -0.33 3.70 -19.60
N GLN A 216 0.83 3.84 -18.96
CA GLN A 216 1.79 2.75 -18.79
C GLN A 216 1.89 2.37 -17.31
N GLU A 217 2.54 3.18 -16.49
CA GLU A 217 2.91 2.75 -15.15
C GLU A 217 2.75 3.87 -14.11
N VAL A 218 2.18 3.49 -12.96
CA VAL A 218 2.30 4.25 -11.71
C VAL A 218 3.28 3.51 -10.80
N LEU A 219 4.36 4.18 -10.41
CA LEU A 219 5.40 3.61 -9.55
C LEU A 219 5.59 4.46 -8.30
N LEU A 220 5.26 3.88 -7.14
CA LEU A 220 5.61 4.40 -5.82
C LEU A 220 6.75 3.53 -5.26
N ARG A 221 7.99 4.01 -5.32
CA ARG A 221 9.17 3.25 -4.88
C ARG A 221 9.91 3.96 -3.76
N ASN A 222 10.18 3.25 -2.67
CA ASN A 222 10.90 3.80 -1.51
C ASN A 222 10.29 5.13 -1.02
N VAL A 223 8.96 5.19 -0.98
CA VAL A 223 8.22 6.38 -0.55
C VAL A 223 7.94 6.27 0.94
N THR A 224 8.15 7.35 1.68
CA THR A 224 7.75 7.46 3.09
C THR A 224 6.57 8.41 3.20
N VAL A 225 5.41 7.88 3.63
CA VAL A 225 4.18 8.65 3.80
C VAL A 225 3.70 8.56 5.25
N GLY A 226 3.38 9.70 5.88
CA GLY A 226 2.76 9.67 7.21
C GLY A 226 1.32 9.15 7.16
N GLY A 227 0.46 9.72 6.32
CA GLY A 227 -0.91 9.24 6.14
C GLY A 227 -1.40 9.27 4.71
N ILE A 228 -2.26 8.31 4.33
CA ILE A 228 -3.04 8.33 3.09
C ILE A 228 -4.51 8.33 3.46
N GLU A 229 -5.22 9.41 3.11
CA GLU A 229 -6.65 9.54 3.38
C GLU A 229 -7.52 8.81 2.34
N GLN A 230 -8.80 8.68 2.65
CA GLN A 230 -9.79 8.08 1.78
C GLN A 230 -9.79 8.75 0.39
N SER A 231 -9.82 7.93 -0.67
CA SER A 231 -9.86 8.40 -2.06
C SER A 231 -8.77 9.42 -2.41
N ALA A 232 -7.61 9.34 -1.74
CA ALA A 232 -6.43 10.14 -2.05
C ALA A 232 -5.97 9.92 -3.50
N PHE A 233 -6.05 8.68 -3.98
CA PHE A 233 -5.65 8.27 -5.32
C PHE A 233 -6.86 7.91 -6.17
N LYS A 234 -7.17 8.70 -7.19
CA LYS A 234 -8.19 8.42 -8.21
C LYS A 234 -7.56 8.41 -9.59
N ILE A 235 -7.01 7.25 -9.96
CA ILE A 235 -6.17 7.06 -11.15
C ILE A 235 -6.82 6.05 -12.09
N TYR A 236 -6.71 6.30 -13.40
CA TYR A 236 -7.33 5.50 -14.44
C TYR A 236 -6.29 5.02 -15.45
N ASP A 237 -6.57 3.85 -16.00
CA ASP A 237 -5.92 3.22 -17.13
C ASP A 237 -4.44 2.79 -17.02
N PRO A 238 -3.77 2.71 -15.85
CA PRO A 238 -2.39 2.22 -15.81
C PRO A 238 -2.34 0.78 -16.30
N ARG A 239 -1.33 0.42 -17.08
CA ARG A 239 -1.03 -0.99 -17.39
C ARG A 239 -0.30 -1.70 -16.25
N GLY A 240 0.34 -0.93 -15.37
CA GLY A 240 0.95 -1.43 -14.15
C GLY A 240 0.83 -0.42 -13.02
N PHE A 241 0.45 -0.88 -11.83
CA PHE A 241 0.45 -0.07 -10.61
C PHE A 241 1.31 -0.74 -9.54
N ARG A 242 2.35 -0.04 -9.08
CA ARG A 242 3.36 -0.64 -8.19
C ARG A 242 3.62 0.21 -6.96
N ILE A 243 3.52 -0.42 -5.79
CA ILE A 243 3.97 0.13 -4.49
C ILE A 243 5.06 -0.78 -3.95
N ILE A 244 6.29 -0.28 -3.92
CA ILE A 244 7.49 -1.08 -3.66
C ILE A 244 8.34 -0.41 -2.60
N GLN A 245 8.86 -1.19 -1.65
CA GLN A 245 9.87 -0.74 -0.67
C GLN A 245 9.44 0.50 0.12
N SER A 246 8.14 0.73 0.27
CA SER A 246 7.59 1.97 0.82
C SER A 246 7.17 1.80 2.28
N LYS A 247 7.21 2.89 3.03
CA LYS A 247 6.74 2.96 4.42
C LYS A 247 5.56 3.91 4.50
N VAL A 248 4.41 3.41 4.96
CA VAL A 248 3.22 4.24 5.18
C VAL A 248 2.75 4.09 6.61
N GLU A 249 2.69 5.18 7.37
CA GLU A 249 2.36 5.09 8.81
C GLU A 249 0.86 4.88 9.03
N PHE A 250 0.00 5.41 8.16
CA PHE A 250 -1.45 5.25 8.25
C PHE A 250 -2.12 5.22 6.87
N ILE A 251 -3.04 4.28 6.65
CA ILE A 251 -3.88 4.21 5.43
C ILE A 251 -5.35 4.10 5.86
N GLN A 252 -6.16 5.07 5.42
CA GLN A 252 -7.60 5.05 5.61
C GLN A 252 -8.31 4.07 4.68
N GLY A 253 -9.53 3.69 5.05
CA GLY A 253 -10.37 2.85 4.23
C GLY A 253 -10.62 3.46 2.85
N ARG A 254 -10.56 2.65 1.79
CA ARG A 254 -10.76 3.09 0.40
C ARG A 254 -9.83 4.24 -0.01
N ALA A 255 -8.58 4.22 0.45
CA ALA A 255 -7.55 5.20 0.07
C ALA A 255 -7.29 5.24 -1.45
N PHE A 256 -7.41 4.09 -2.11
CA PHE A 256 -7.16 3.92 -3.54
C PHE A 256 -8.46 3.72 -4.30
N HIS A 257 -8.62 4.46 -5.39
CA HIS A 257 -9.63 4.29 -6.44
C HIS A 257 -8.88 4.20 -7.77
N VAL A 258 -8.39 3.00 -8.07
CA VAL A 258 -7.53 2.76 -9.23
C VAL A 258 -8.22 1.80 -10.18
N HIS A 259 -8.47 2.27 -11.41
CA HIS A 259 -9.04 1.47 -12.49
C HIS A 259 -7.92 1.13 -13.47
N THR A 260 -7.33 -0.06 -13.36
CA THR A 260 -6.14 -0.49 -14.12
C THR A 260 -6.49 -1.33 -15.35
N LYS A 261 -5.60 -1.32 -16.35
CA LYS A 261 -5.57 -2.20 -17.53
C LYS A 261 -4.52 -3.30 -17.40
N GLY A 262 -4.04 -3.58 -16.20
CA GLY A 262 -3.07 -4.64 -15.96
C GLY A 262 -2.77 -4.83 -14.48
N ASP A 263 -1.60 -5.39 -14.18
CA ASP A 263 -1.29 -5.94 -12.87
C ASP A 263 -1.06 -4.86 -11.80
N VAL A 264 -1.34 -5.24 -10.56
CA VAL A 264 -1.06 -4.43 -9.36
C VAL A 264 -0.05 -5.18 -8.50
N SER A 265 1.10 -4.56 -8.20
CA SER A 265 2.13 -5.15 -7.35
C SER A 265 2.38 -4.31 -6.10
N ILE A 266 2.11 -4.87 -4.92
CA ILE A 266 2.33 -4.24 -3.63
C ILE A 266 3.28 -5.14 -2.85
N HIS A 267 4.58 -4.83 -2.87
CA HIS A 267 5.55 -5.69 -2.20
C HIS A 267 6.69 -4.95 -1.50
N ASP A 268 7.30 -5.63 -0.52
CA ASP A 268 8.40 -5.11 0.30
C ASP A 268 8.03 -3.84 1.10
N ASN A 269 6.76 -3.65 1.45
CA ASN A 269 6.31 -2.44 2.15
C ASN A 269 6.17 -2.65 3.66
N ARG A 270 6.18 -1.54 4.40
CA ARG A 270 5.84 -1.48 5.82
C ARG A 270 4.65 -0.56 6.05
N PHE A 271 3.55 -1.13 6.53
CA PHE A 271 2.31 -0.45 6.84
C PHE A 271 2.13 -0.35 8.36
N GLY A 272 2.04 0.88 8.87
CA GLY A 272 1.84 1.16 10.29
C GLY A 272 0.43 0.79 10.73
N ARG A 273 -0.57 1.65 10.47
CA ARG A 273 -1.99 1.38 10.73
C ARG A 273 -2.78 1.27 9.43
N LEU A 274 -3.54 0.19 9.27
CA LEU A 274 -4.49 0.00 8.17
C LEU A 274 -5.94 -0.01 8.67
N GLU A 275 -6.79 0.82 8.09
CA GLU A 275 -8.25 0.75 8.30
C GLU A 275 -8.91 -0.31 7.41
N GLU A 276 -10.17 -0.63 7.72
CA GLU A 276 -10.99 -1.53 6.92
C GLU A 276 -11.05 -1.09 5.44
N ASP A 277 -10.91 -2.06 4.52
CA ASP A 277 -11.03 -1.86 3.08
C ASP A 277 -10.00 -0.88 2.47
N ALA A 278 -8.81 -0.76 3.06
CA ALA A 278 -7.74 0.12 2.58
C ALA A 278 -7.42 -0.07 1.08
N PHE A 279 -7.42 -1.32 0.60
CA PHE A 279 -7.03 -1.70 -0.77
C PHE A 279 -8.19 -2.15 -1.67
N VAL A 280 -9.45 -2.01 -1.24
CA VAL A 280 -10.59 -2.57 -2.00
C VAL A 280 -10.83 -1.87 -3.35
N GLY A 281 -10.40 -0.61 -3.48
CA GLY A 281 -10.71 0.21 -4.66
C GLY A 281 -9.76 0.03 -5.84
N PHE A 282 -8.85 -0.95 -5.80
CA PHE A 282 -8.22 -1.46 -7.02
C PHE A 282 -9.24 -2.28 -7.82
N THR A 283 -9.41 -1.93 -9.09
CA THR A 283 -10.31 -2.63 -10.01
C THR A 283 -9.70 -2.68 -11.41
N VAL A 284 -10.09 -3.68 -12.20
CA VAL A 284 -9.69 -3.77 -13.61
C VAL A 284 -10.76 -3.13 -14.49
N GLU A 285 -10.35 -2.38 -15.51
CA GLU A 285 -11.28 -1.81 -16.49
C GLU A 285 -12.06 -2.93 -17.19
N ARG A 286 -13.39 -2.78 -17.26
CA ARG A 286 -14.29 -3.81 -17.79
C ARG A 286 -13.94 -4.29 -19.20
N ARG A 287 -13.63 -3.36 -20.11
CA ARG A 287 -13.28 -3.70 -21.50
C ARG A 287 -12.03 -4.56 -21.55
N TYR A 288 -11.02 -4.16 -20.79
CA TYR A 288 -9.77 -4.92 -20.70
C TYR A 288 -9.96 -6.28 -20.05
N PHE A 289 -10.80 -6.37 -19.02
CA PHE A 289 -11.19 -7.65 -18.42
C PHE A 289 -11.89 -8.59 -19.43
N GLU A 290 -12.77 -8.05 -20.28
CA GLU A 290 -13.45 -8.82 -21.33
C GLU A 290 -12.47 -9.32 -22.42
N GLU A 291 -11.41 -8.55 -22.72
CA GLU A 291 -10.41 -8.88 -23.74
C GLU A 291 -9.27 -9.78 -23.23
N ALA A 292 -8.67 -9.44 -22.08
CA ALA A 292 -7.46 -10.06 -21.53
C ALA A 292 -7.72 -10.94 -20.29
N GLY A 293 -8.96 -10.96 -19.78
CA GLY A 293 -9.33 -11.74 -18.60
C GLY A 293 -8.91 -11.10 -17.28
N LYS A 294 -8.82 -11.93 -16.23
CA LYS A 294 -8.39 -11.50 -14.90
C LYS A 294 -6.91 -11.14 -14.88
N GLN A 295 -6.58 -10.05 -14.20
CA GLN A 295 -5.20 -9.58 -14.00
C GLN A 295 -4.68 -10.05 -12.64
N ASP A 296 -3.38 -9.95 -12.40
CA ASP A 296 -2.80 -10.32 -11.12
C ASP A 296 -2.78 -9.13 -10.14
N LEU A 297 -3.13 -9.39 -8.89
CA LEU A 297 -2.90 -8.48 -7.77
C LEU A 297 -1.97 -9.16 -6.78
N ILE A 298 -0.71 -8.72 -6.75
CA ILE A 298 0.36 -9.34 -5.98
C ILE A 298 0.55 -8.53 -4.70
N PHE A 299 0.37 -9.16 -3.54
CA PHE A 299 0.63 -8.58 -2.23
C PHE A 299 1.63 -9.46 -1.48
N GLU A 300 2.92 -9.12 -1.59
CA GLU A 300 4.01 -10.01 -1.18
C GLU A 300 5.02 -9.30 -0.27
N ASN A 301 5.55 -9.99 0.74
CA ASN A 301 6.60 -9.47 1.62
C ASN A 301 6.27 -8.12 2.28
N ASN A 302 5.04 -7.97 2.77
CA ASN A 302 4.61 -6.74 3.45
C ASN A 302 4.59 -6.94 4.95
N THR A 303 5.05 -5.93 5.70
CA THR A 303 5.00 -5.90 7.16
C THR A 303 3.86 -5.01 7.63
N LEU A 304 3.01 -5.52 8.51
CA LEU A 304 1.87 -4.82 9.11
C LEU A 304 2.08 -4.64 10.62
N GLU A 305 1.90 -3.42 11.14
CA GLU A 305 2.02 -3.17 12.58
C GLU A 305 0.68 -3.25 13.29
N ASN A 306 -0.30 -2.47 12.86
CA ASN A 306 -1.64 -2.37 13.42
C ASN A 306 -2.68 -2.37 12.30
N PHE A 307 -3.82 -2.99 12.52
CA PHE A 307 -4.84 -3.07 11.51
C PHE A 307 -6.23 -3.34 12.09
N GLU A 308 -7.24 -2.88 11.36
CA GLU A 308 -8.64 -3.19 11.59
C GLU A 308 -9.04 -4.49 10.88
N SER A 309 -10.19 -5.04 11.27
CA SER A 309 -10.79 -6.20 10.60
C SER A 309 -11.11 -5.83 9.15
N GLY A 310 -10.73 -6.71 8.22
CA GLY A 310 -10.89 -6.52 6.80
C GLY A 310 -10.07 -5.37 6.21
N SER A 311 -8.95 -5.03 6.83
CA SER A 311 -8.00 -4.07 6.26
C SER A 311 -7.44 -4.52 4.91
N LEU A 312 -7.20 -5.83 4.73
CA LEU A 312 -6.76 -6.42 3.47
C LEU A 312 -7.94 -7.04 2.71
N THR A 313 -8.89 -6.20 2.30
CA THR A 313 -9.94 -6.61 1.35
C THR A 313 -9.48 -6.37 -0.09
N PHE A 314 -9.50 -7.42 -0.90
CA PHE A 314 -9.15 -7.34 -2.33
C PHE A 314 -10.34 -7.64 -3.22
N ASN A 315 -10.47 -6.85 -4.29
CA ASN A 315 -11.49 -7.06 -5.30
C ASN A 315 -11.11 -8.22 -6.24
N THR A 316 -11.98 -9.22 -6.36
CA THR A 316 -11.78 -10.45 -7.17
C THR A 316 -12.61 -10.48 -8.45
N SER A 317 -13.39 -9.42 -8.73
CA SER A 317 -14.17 -9.31 -9.95
C SER A 317 -13.27 -9.26 -11.19
N GLY A 318 -12.20 -8.47 -11.14
CA GLY A 318 -11.21 -8.32 -12.20
C GLY A 318 -9.83 -8.92 -11.91
N PHE A 319 -9.53 -9.30 -10.66
CA PHE A 319 -8.21 -9.80 -10.28
C PHE A 319 -8.20 -11.25 -9.82
N ASN A 320 -7.01 -11.84 -9.91
CA ASN A 320 -6.55 -13.00 -9.17
C ASN A 320 -5.58 -12.52 -8.08
N PRO A 321 -6.04 -12.27 -6.84
CA PRO A 321 -5.14 -11.86 -5.77
C PRO A 321 -4.18 -13.00 -5.39
N ARG A 322 -2.90 -12.66 -5.31
CA ARG A 322 -1.80 -13.53 -4.88
C ARG A 322 -1.19 -12.91 -3.64
N LEU A 323 -1.31 -13.63 -2.53
CA LEU A 323 -0.83 -13.19 -1.24
C LEU A 323 0.33 -14.10 -0.83
N ASP A 324 1.45 -13.51 -0.47
CA ASP A 324 2.56 -14.25 0.11
C ASP A 324 3.28 -13.42 1.18
N TRP A 325 3.86 -14.09 2.16
CA TRP A 325 4.73 -13.48 3.16
C TRP A 325 4.19 -12.17 3.78
N ILE A 326 3.06 -12.25 4.47
CA ILE A 326 2.50 -11.12 5.23
C ILE A 326 3.03 -11.20 6.66
N MET A 327 3.94 -10.31 7.03
CA MET A 327 4.56 -10.28 8.36
C MET A 327 3.80 -9.35 9.29
N ILE A 328 3.25 -9.86 10.39
CA ILE A 328 2.67 -9.05 11.45
C ILE A 328 3.77 -8.73 12.46
N SER A 329 4.10 -7.45 12.63
CA SER A 329 5.15 -7.00 13.56
C SER A 329 4.68 -6.95 15.02
N GLN A 330 3.87 -7.92 15.42
CA GLN A 330 3.41 -8.12 16.79
C GLN A 330 3.82 -9.51 17.27
N GLN A 331 3.92 -9.67 18.60
CA GLN A 331 4.22 -10.97 19.18
C GLN A 331 3.07 -11.96 18.94
N CYS A 332 3.40 -13.19 18.55
CA CYS A 332 2.41 -14.23 18.35
C CYS A 332 1.71 -14.59 19.67
N SER A 333 0.37 -14.56 19.69
CA SER A 333 -0.44 -15.09 20.78
C SER A 333 -1.55 -15.98 20.21
N CYS A 334 -2.04 -16.96 20.96
CA CYS A 334 -3.08 -17.87 20.46
C CYS A 334 -4.41 -17.17 20.17
N SER A 335 -4.76 -16.13 20.94
CA SER A 335 -5.95 -15.32 20.68
C SER A 335 -5.78 -14.48 19.42
N SER A 336 -4.66 -13.76 19.29
CA SER A 336 -4.42 -12.87 18.16
C SER A 336 -4.23 -13.64 16.86
N ALA A 337 -3.50 -14.76 16.89
CA ALA A 337 -3.28 -15.61 15.73
C ALA A 337 -4.58 -16.14 15.13
N SER A 338 -5.57 -16.48 15.96
CA SER A 338 -6.90 -16.88 15.48
C SER A 338 -7.62 -15.72 14.80
N THR A 339 -7.63 -14.53 15.42
CA THR A 339 -8.24 -13.33 14.85
C THR A 339 -7.59 -12.91 13.53
N TRP A 340 -6.26 -12.93 13.46
CA TRP A 340 -5.53 -12.56 12.24
C TRP A 340 -5.83 -13.53 11.08
N ALA A 341 -6.00 -14.82 11.37
CA ALA A 341 -6.36 -15.80 10.35
C ALA A 341 -7.79 -15.67 9.83
N THR A 342 -8.74 -15.14 10.64
CA THR A 342 -10.14 -15.03 10.22
C THR A 342 -10.53 -13.65 9.71
N ASP A 343 -9.89 -12.60 10.25
CA ASP A 343 -10.41 -11.24 10.16
C ASP A 343 -9.49 -10.30 9.37
N LEU A 344 -8.24 -10.66 9.05
CA LEU A 344 -7.32 -9.74 8.37
C LEU A 344 -7.65 -9.58 6.88
N VAL A 345 -7.94 -10.70 6.20
CA VAL A 345 -7.99 -10.76 4.73
C VAL A 345 -9.36 -11.24 4.24
N TYR A 346 -9.93 -10.48 3.30
CA TYR A 346 -11.15 -10.87 2.60
C TYR A 346 -11.01 -10.73 1.09
N PHE A 347 -11.69 -11.62 0.37
CA PHE A 347 -11.95 -11.49 -1.05
C PHE A 347 -13.37 -11.02 -1.27
N SER A 348 -13.52 -10.05 -2.16
CA SER A 348 -14.82 -9.44 -2.46
C SER A 348 -15.01 -9.39 -3.97
N SER A 349 -16.10 -9.97 -4.48
CA SER A 349 -16.53 -9.76 -5.87
C SER A 349 -17.48 -8.57 -5.99
N ASN A 350 -18.09 -8.18 -4.88
CA ASN A 350 -18.98 -7.04 -4.71
C ASN A 350 -18.74 -6.47 -3.30
N PRO A 351 -18.64 -5.14 -3.11
CA PRO A 351 -18.40 -4.52 -1.80
C PRO A 351 -19.33 -4.99 -0.67
N ILE A 352 -20.50 -5.53 -0.98
CA ILE A 352 -21.48 -6.04 -0.01
C ILE A 352 -21.12 -7.45 0.50
N TYR A 353 -20.46 -8.29 -0.30
CA TYR A 353 -20.17 -9.68 0.03
C TYR A 353 -18.67 -9.89 0.20
N LYS A 354 -18.25 -10.15 1.45
CA LYS A 354 -16.87 -10.49 1.82
C LYS A 354 -16.77 -11.99 2.09
N ILE A 355 -15.85 -12.65 1.41
CA ILE A 355 -15.58 -14.09 1.54
C ILE A 355 -14.19 -14.23 2.18
N GLN A 356 -14.09 -15.06 3.22
CA GLN A 356 -12.81 -15.36 3.84
C GLN A 356 -11.91 -16.16 2.89
N VAL A 357 -10.61 -15.86 2.93
CA VAL A 357 -9.63 -16.54 2.08
C VAL A 357 -9.27 -17.89 2.70
N PRO A 358 -9.45 -19.02 1.98
CA PRO A 358 -9.03 -20.31 2.48
C PRO A 358 -7.50 -20.37 2.60
N GLN A 359 -7.00 -21.03 3.65
CA GLN A 359 -5.56 -21.28 3.88
C GLN A 359 -4.69 -20.02 4.09
N ILE A 360 -5.29 -18.88 4.47
CA ILE A 360 -4.55 -17.64 4.74
C ILE A 360 -3.55 -17.77 5.91
N ASP A 361 -3.78 -18.71 6.81
CA ASP A 361 -2.89 -19.06 7.93
C ASP A 361 -1.50 -19.52 7.50
N THR A 362 -1.33 -19.93 6.22
CA THR A 362 -0.03 -20.33 5.64
C THR A 362 0.81 -19.15 5.14
N VAL A 363 0.18 -18.03 4.78
CA VAL A 363 0.86 -16.86 4.21
C VAL A 363 1.12 -15.76 5.22
N ILE A 364 0.45 -15.81 6.37
CA ILE A 364 0.64 -14.85 7.47
C ILE A 364 1.70 -15.38 8.45
N TYR A 365 2.65 -14.51 8.77
CA TYR A 365 3.74 -14.74 9.71
C TYR A 365 3.63 -13.75 10.87
N CYS A 366 4.09 -14.17 12.05
CA CYS A 366 4.18 -13.30 13.22
C CYS A 366 5.54 -13.46 13.90
N LEU A 367 5.87 -12.53 14.80
CA LEU A 367 7.18 -12.49 15.45
C LEU A 367 7.21 -13.36 16.72
N ASN A 368 8.04 -14.41 16.73
CA ASN A 368 8.30 -15.20 17.94
C ASN A 368 9.63 -15.97 17.89
N PRO A 369 10.62 -15.62 18.72
CA PRO A 369 11.85 -14.86 18.39
C PRO A 369 12.34 -14.82 16.92
N LYS A 370 11.88 -15.71 16.06
CA LYS A 370 12.06 -15.69 14.60
C LYS A 370 10.67 -15.60 13.91
N PRO A 371 10.58 -15.20 12.64
CA PRO A 371 9.33 -15.27 11.90
C PRO A 371 8.83 -16.72 11.80
N THR A 372 7.59 -16.96 12.21
CA THR A 372 6.92 -18.28 12.10
C THR A 372 5.54 -18.09 11.49
N SER A 373 5.11 -19.03 10.63
CA SER A 373 3.76 -19.01 10.07
C SER A 373 2.71 -19.16 11.18
N ILE A 374 1.55 -18.51 11.03
CA ILE A 374 0.46 -18.62 12.00
C ILE A 374 0.01 -20.08 12.14
N LYS A 375 -0.10 -20.81 11.04
CA LYS A 375 -0.45 -22.23 11.03
C LYS A 375 0.49 -23.08 11.89
N ASP A 376 1.80 -22.92 11.71
CA ASP A 376 2.79 -23.69 12.46
C ASP A 376 2.81 -23.29 13.94
N PHE A 377 2.63 -21.99 14.22
CA PHE A 377 2.52 -21.47 15.58
C PHE A 377 1.28 -22.04 16.30
N GLN A 378 0.11 -22.00 15.67
CA GLN A 378 -1.12 -22.55 16.24
C GLN A 378 -1.01 -24.06 16.50
N ARG A 379 -0.43 -24.80 15.55
CA ARG A 379 -0.20 -26.25 15.69
C ARG A 379 0.74 -26.57 16.84
N SER A 380 1.82 -25.81 17.00
CA SER A 380 2.89 -26.09 17.96
C SER A 380 2.56 -25.62 19.38
N TYR A 381 1.93 -24.46 19.54
CA TYR A 381 1.76 -23.82 20.86
C TYR A 381 0.31 -23.81 21.35
N CYS A 382 -0.67 -23.67 20.46
CA CYS A 382 -2.07 -23.48 20.88
C CYS A 382 -2.82 -24.80 21.07
N ASN A 383 -2.57 -25.80 20.22
CA ASN A 383 -3.21 -27.12 20.35
C ASN A 383 -2.66 -27.92 21.55
N VAL A 384 -1.39 -27.71 21.90
CA VAL A 384 -0.74 -28.40 23.03
C VAL A 384 -1.35 -27.99 24.36
N MET A 385 -1.82 -26.74 24.51
CA MET A 385 -2.51 -26.33 25.75
C MET A 385 -3.86 -27.02 25.94
N LYS A 386 -4.65 -27.19 24.86
CA LYS A 386 -5.92 -27.94 24.93
C LYS A 386 -5.68 -29.42 25.22
N SER A 387 -4.69 -30.02 24.56
CA SER A 387 -4.33 -31.43 24.79
C SER A 387 -3.75 -31.66 26.20
N SER A 388 -2.87 -30.79 26.69
CA SER A 388 -2.27 -30.93 28.02
C SER A 388 -3.31 -30.81 29.14
N LEU A 389 -4.29 -29.90 29.01
CA LEU A 389 -5.35 -29.77 30.00
C LEU A 389 -6.26 -31.01 29.99
N LEU A 390 -6.59 -31.54 28.81
CA LEU A 390 -7.36 -32.78 28.67
C LEU A 390 -6.59 -33.99 29.24
N VAL A 391 -5.29 -34.09 28.98
CA VAL A 391 -4.41 -35.12 29.57
C VAL A 391 -4.33 -34.97 31.10
N LYS A 392 -4.18 -33.76 31.64
CA LYS A 392 -4.18 -33.52 33.09
C LYS A 392 -5.53 -33.88 33.73
N VAL A 393 -6.64 -33.61 33.07
CA VAL A 393 -7.99 -34.00 33.53
C VAL A 393 -8.16 -35.51 33.50
N LEU A 394 -7.76 -36.19 32.43
CA LEU A 394 -7.81 -37.65 32.34
C LEU A 394 -6.93 -38.34 33.40
N VAL A 395 -5.72 -37.83 33.62
CA VAL A 395 -4.83 -38.32 34.70
C VAL A 395 -5.47 -38.06 36.06
N GLY A 396 -6.05 -36.89 36.30
CA GLY A 396 -6.75 -36.55 37.54
C GLY A 396 -7.93 -37.49 37.82
N ILE A 397 -8.79 -37.74 36.82
CA ILE A 397 -9.89 -38.70 36.93
C ILE A 397 -9.37 -40.11 37.20
N GLY A 398 -8.29 -40.52 36.52
CA GLY A 398 -7.64 -41.81 36.75
C GLY A 398 -7.13 -41.99 38.18
N VAL A 399 -6.54 -40.94 38.77
CA VAL A 399 -6.08 -40.94 40.17
C VAL A 399 -7.26 -41.02 41.14
N VAL A 400 -8.33 -40.26 40.92
CA VAL A 400 -9.51 -40.30 41.78
C VAL A 400 -10.20 -41.68 41.70
N ALA A 401 -10.32 -42.24 40.50
CA ALA A 401 -10.90 -43.56 40.30
C ALA A 401 -10.08 -44.67 40.99
N THR A 402 -8.75 -44.63 40.86
CA THR A 402 -7.86 -45.60 41.52
C THR A 402 -7.91 -45.47 43.05
N LEU A 403 -7.91 -44.25 43.60
CA LEU A 403 -8.11 -44.03 45.03
C LEU A 403 -9.49 -44.51 45.51
N GLY A 404 -10.54 -44.31 44.70
CA GLY A 404 -11.88 -44.83 44.97
C GLY A 404 -11.92 -46.35 45.03
N VAL A 405 -11.28 -47.04 44.09
CA VAL A 405 -11.15 -48.50 44.08
C VAL A 405 -10.36 -49.00 45.29
N ILE A 406 -9.22 -48.36 45.61
CA ILE A 406 -8.43 -48.71 46.80
C ILE A 406 -9.26 -48.53 48.08
N GLY A 407 -9.97 -47.41 48.22
CA GLY A 407 -10.87 -47.16 49.34
C GLY A 407 -11.98 -48.21 49.46
N LEU A 408 -12.56 -48.63 48.33
CA LEU A 408 -13.61 -49.65 48.28
C LEU A 408 -13.07 -51.04 48.64
N VAL A 409 -11.87 -51.40 48.18
CA VAL A 409 -11.17 -52.63 48.57
C VAL A 409 -10.88 -52.63 50.07
N ILE A 410 -10.39 -51.52 50.63
CA ILE A 410 -10.15 -51.38 52.08
C ILE A 410 -11.47 -51.52 52.85
N TYR A 411 -12.53 -50.82 52.43
CA TYR A 411 -13.84 -50.87 53.06
C TYR A 411 -14.45 -52.28 53.05
N CYS A 412 -14.44 -52.95 51.89
CA CYS A 412 -14.89 -54.33 51.77
C CYS A 412 -13.99 -55.30 52.57
N GLY A 413 -12.69 -55.04 52.65
CA GLY A 413 -11.75 -55.78 53.49
C GLY A 413 -12.05 -55.66 54.99
N PHE A 414 -12.36 -54.46 55.46
CA PHE A 414 -12.76 -54.20 56.85
C PHE A 414 -14.11 -54.84 57.19
N GLN A 415 -15.13 -54.71 56.32
CA GLN A 415 -16.42 -55.38 56.54
C GLN A 415 -16.31 -56.90 56.59
N ARG A 416 -15.46 -57.52 55.75
CA ARG A 416 -15.22 -58.96 55.78
C ARG A 416 -14.50 -59.42 57.05
N ARG A 417 -13.64 -58.59 57.65
CA ARG A 417 -13.00 -58.89 58.95
C ARG A 417 -13.94 -58.69 60.14
N ALA A 418 -14.86 -57.73 60.08
CA ALA A 418 -15.84 -57.49 61.15
C ALA A 418 -16.85 -58.65 61.33
N LYS A 419 -17.08 -59.47 60.30
CA LYS A 419 -17.97 -60.65 60.39
C LYS A 419 -17.30 -61.94 60.91
N ARG A 420 -16.03 -61.91 61.36
CA ARG A 420 -15.29 -63.09 61.87
C ARG A 420 -15.17 -63.19 63.40
N TYR A 421 -15.98 -62.45 64.16
CA TYR A 421 -16.12 -62.67 65.61
C TYR A 421 -17.57 -63.07 65.94
N ILE A 422 -17.86 -64.36 65.84
CA ILE A 422 -19.06 -65.01 66.36
C ILE A 422 -18.63 -66.04 67.42
N ASN A 423 -19.44 -66.08 68.47
CA ASN A 423 -19.23 -66.63 69.79
C ASN A 423 -18.87 -68.12 69.86
N VAL A 424 -18.05 -68.45 70.88
CA VAL A 424 -17.72 -69.79 71.36
C VAL A 424 -18.78 -70.26 72.40
N PRO A 425 -19.22 -71.53 72.35
CA PRO A 425 -19.56 -72.27 73.58
C PRO A 425 -18.78 -73.60 73.72
N THR A 426 -18.14 -73.73 74.89
CA THR A 426 -17.96 -74.90 75.79
C THR A 426 -18.16 -76.35 75.27
N SER A 427 -17.03 -77.09 75.19
CA SER A 427 -16.67 -78.49 75.64
C SER A 427 -17.75 -79.53 76.06
N PRO A 428 -17.44 -80.86 76.21
CA PRO A 428 -16.31 -81.71 75.75
C PRO A 428 -16.70 -83.13 75.21
N SER A 429 -15.69 -83.94 74.83
CA SER A 429 -15.70 -85.44 74.76
C SER A 429 -16.37 -86.06 73.50
N ALA A 430 -15.95 -87.16 72.88
CA ALA A 430 -14.91 -88.18 73.10
C ALA A 430 -14.72 -89.03 71.82
N LEU A 431 -13.62 -89.80 71.80
CA LEU A 431 -13.42 -91.11 71.15
C LEU A 431 -13.09 -91.22 69.64
N ARG A 432 -11.91 -91.83 69.42
CA ARG A 432 -11.30 -92.49 68.24
C ARG A 432 -12.21 -93.57 67.59
N PRO A 433 -11.87 -94.29 66.48
CA PRO A 433 -10.58 -94.42 65.76
C PRO A 433 -10.62 -94.45 64.20
N ALA A 434 -9.42 -94.40 63.61
CA ALA A 434 -8.92 -95.04 62.37
C ALA A 434 -9.80 -95.12 61.10
N ASP A 435 -9.31 -94.60 59.97
CA ASP A 435 -8.77 -95.49 58.93
C ASP A 435 -7.89 -94.78 57.89
N TYR A 436 -6.95 -95.56 57.34
CA TYR A 436 -5.98 -95.22 56.32
C TYR A 436 -6.63 -95.08 54.92
N SER A 437 -6.30 -94.03 54.16
CA SER A 437 -5.71 -94.22 52.82
C SER A 437 -5.16 -92.90 52.24
N LYS A 438 -3.92 -92.97 51.74
CA LYS A 438 -3.26 -91.92 50.99
C LYS A 438 -3.79 -91.90 49.55
N SER A 439 -3.92 -90.72 48.97
CA SER A 439 -3.35 -90.46 47.63
C SER A 439 -2.97 -88.98 47.53
N HIS A 440 -1.67 -88.71 47.37
CA HIS A 440 -1.20 -87.41 46.92
C HIS A 440 -1.53 -87.32 45.42
N MET A 441 -2.26 -86.29 45.01
CA MET A 441 -2.28 -85.86 43.61
C MET A 441 -1.94 -84.39 43.53
N LEU A 442 -0.72 -84.15 43.07
CA LEU A 442 -0.20 -82.89 42.56
C LEU A 442 -0.83 -82.68 41.17
N VAL A 443 -1.51 -81.56 40.95
CA VAL A 443 -1.80 -81.06 39.59
C VAL A 443 -1.45 -79.58 39.54
N ILE A 444 -0.43 -79.29 38.75
CA ILE A 444 0.10 -77.98 38.38
C ILE A 444 -0.80 -77.37 37.28
N PRO A 445 -0.97 -76.04 37.24
CA PRO A 445 -1.92 -75.37 36.34
C PRO A 445 -1.31 -75.15 34.95
N GLU A 446 -2.13 -75.20 33.90
CA GLU A 446 -1.99 -74.37 32.70
C GLU A 446 -3.11 -74.65 31.68
N GLY A 447 -3.41 -73.64 30.86
CA GLY A 447 -3.92 -73.86 29.51
C GLY A 447 -5.44 -74.00 29.35
N LYS A 448 -6.16 -72.87 29.43
CA LYS A 448 -7.33 -72.68 28.55
C LYS A 448 -7.09 -71.50 27.63
N THR A 449 -6.35 -71.80 26.57
CA THR A 449 -6.44 -71.14 25.27
C THR A 449 -7.87 -71.27 24.74
N TYR A 450 -8.61 -70.17 24.66
CA TYR A 450 -9.72 -70.06 23.73
C TYR A 450 -9.16 -69.69 22.36
N ARG A 451 -9.46 -70.55 21.40
CA ARG A 451 -9.25 -70.42 19.96
C ARG A 451 -9.89 -69.12 19.44
N GLU A 452 -9.05 -68.31 18.81
CA GLU A 452 -9.28 -67.63 17.53
C GLU A 452 -10.74 -67.34 17.13
N THR A 453 -11.13 -66.07 17.23
CA THR A 453 -12.06 -65.45 16.28
C THR A 453 -11.22 -64.64 15.29
N GLU A 454 -11.00 -65.18 14.09
CA GLU A 454 -10.55 -64.38 12.95
C GLU A 454 -11.63 -63.35 12.61
N LEU A 455 -11.23 -62.09 12.58
CA LEU A 455 -12.07 -61.00 12.11
C LEU A 455 -11.77 -60.81 10.62
N HIS A 456 -12.59 -61.42 9.76
CA HIS A 456 -12.58 -61.10 8.33
C HIS A 456 -13.13 -59.69 8.16
N VAL A 457 -12.24 -58.71 8.02
CA VAL A 457 -12.60 -57.40 7.46
C VAL A 457 -12.75 -57.61 5.95
N ILE A 458 -13.98 -57.73 5.48
CA ILE A 458 -14.28 -57.49 4.06
C ILE A 458 -14.23 -55.97 3.89
N VAL A 459 -13.14 -55.48 3.29
CA VAL A 459 -13.11 -54.11 2.79
C VAL A 459 -13.93 -54.11 1.51
N GLU A 460 -15.20 -53.73 1.60
CA GLU A 460 -15.94 -53.31 0.42
C GLU A 460 -15.31 -52.00 -0.08
N HIS A 461 -14.55 -52.07 -1.17
CA HIS A 461 -14.27 -50.89 -1.97
C HIS A 461 -15.57 -50.46 -2.63
N ALA A 462 -16.19 -49.40 -2.10
CA ALA A 462 -17.15 -48.61 -2.86
C ALA A 462 -16.36 -47.87 -3.95
N GLU A 463 -16.22 -48.49 -5.12
CA GLU A 463 -15.87 -47.76 -6.33
C GLU A 463 -16.99 -46.73 -6.59
N ALA A 464 -16.59 -45.49 -6.85
CA ALA A 464 -17.52 -44.45 -7.22
C ALA A 464 -18.25 -44.86 -8.51
N ILE A 465 -19.58 -44.86 -8.46
CA ILE A 465 -20.43 -44.96 -9.64
C ILE A 465 -20.06 -43.80 -10.56
N VAL A 466 -19.35 -44.10 -11.64
CA VAL A 466 -19.09 -43.16 -12.74
C VAL A 466 -20.40 -43.05 -13.52
N PRO A 467 -21.04 -41.86 -13.58
CA PRO A 467 -22.16 -41.68 -14.49
C PRO A 467 -21.59 -41.67 -15.91
N THR A 468 -21.79 -42.80 -16.58
CA THR A 468 -22.09 -42.97 -18.01
C THR A 468 -21.83 -41.73 -18.87
N GLU A 469 -20.69 -41.78 -19.55
CA GLU A 469 -20.60 -41.68 -21.01
C GLU A 469 -21.94 -41.42 -21.73
N TYR A 470 -22.19 -40.15 -22.06
CA TYR A 470 -23.04 -39.81 -23.21
C TYR A 470 -22.12 -39.49 -24.37
N VAL A 471 -21.94 -40.50 -25.22
CA VAL A 471 -21.60 -40.29 -26.63
C VAL A 471 -22.81 -39.62 -27.29
N LYS A 472 -22.59 -38.45 -27.91
CA LYS A 472 -23.19 -38.24 -29.23
C LYS A 472 -22.28 -37.38 -30.12
N GLU A 473 -22.12 -37.92 -31.31
CA GLU A 473 -21.25 -37.52 -32.40
C GLU A 473 -21.61 -36.15 -33.00
N ARG A 474 -20.60 -35.66 -33.74
CA ARG A 474 -20.54 -34.58 -34.75
C ARG A 474 -21.72 -34.53 -35.74
N PRO A 475 -21.92 -33.39 -36.42
CA PRO A 475 -21.28 -33.14 -37.73
C PRO A 475 -20.64 -31.73 -37.79
N ASP A 476 -19.40 -31.58 -38.25
CA ASP A 476 -18.97 -31.44 -39.66
C ASP A 476 -19.68 -30.31 -40.45
N GLN A 477 -18.84 -29.36 -40.87
CA GLN A 477 -18.83 -28.57 -42.12
C GLN A 477 -20.13 -27.90 -42.60
N GLY A 478 -20.03 -26.57 -42.72
CA GLY A 478 -20.81 -25.78 -43.66
C GLY A 478 -20.01 -24.54 -44.08
N ASP A 479 -19.52 -24.58 -45.31
CA ASP A 479 -19.01 -23.44 -46.07
C ASP A 479 -19.98 -22.25 -46.06
N GLN A 480 -19.46 -21.03 -45.79
CA GLN A 480 -19.74 -19.78 -46.51
C GLN A 480 -18.87 -18.63 -46.02
#